data_AF-A0A2H1YHT9-F1
#
_entry.id   AF-A0A2H1YHT9-F1
#
_cell.length_a   1.000
_cell.length_b   1.000
_cell.length_c   1.000
_cell.angle_alpha   90.00
_cell.angle_beta   90.00
_cell.angle_gamma   90.00
#
_symmetry.space_group_name_H-M   'P 1'
#
loop_
_entity.id
_entity.type
_entity.pdbx_description
1 polymer ?
#
loop_
_entity_poly.entity_id
_entity_poly.type
_entity_poly.pdbx_seq_one_letter_code
_entity_poly.pdbx_strand_id
1 'polypeptide(L)'
;MNLRYFFTFIIPFIFCFSSSLNGFSQYKFATYTAHQSITEAITLSDKMILGRTLFFEKQAQEKPLMFQHTSVKIGQLNRLSNNVSKYIEELQNQVNTEQILYEMLAENHYKNLLFANDKTLSFKGNQLKIKIDSLYNYAVKINGHQLSQLENFYKGHFKTDTIFYDFDEHELNYFEYLFFDTSNYGIMMAMNCLLLDVKTFQLLYFGTVMSY
;
A
#
# COMPACT_ATOMS: atom_id res chain seq x y z
N MET A 1 -35.88 27.45 -46.88
CA MET A 1 -35.56 27.17 -45.46
C MET A 1 -34.04 27.06 -45.37
N ASN A 2 -33.39 28.05 -44.76
CA ASN A 2 -31.95 28.31 -44.94
C ASN A 2 -31.07 27.27 -44.23
N LEU A 3 -30.49 26.34 -45.00
CA LEU A 3 -29.48 25.34 -44.57
C LEU A 3 -28.25 25.95 -43.87
N ARG A 4 -28.04 27.26 -44.03
CA ARG A 4 -26.88 28.00 -43.51
C ARG A 4 -26.88 28.23 -42.00
N TYR A 5 -28.04 28.21 -41.35
CA TYR A 5 -28.15 28.43 -39.89
C TYR A 5 -28.05 27.15 -39.07
N PHE A 6 -28.24 25.97 -39.70
CA PHE A 6 -28.15 24.69 -39.01
C PHE A 6 -26.69 24.28 -38.73
N PHE A 7 -25.78 24.61 -39.66
CA PHE A 7 -24.35 24.31 -39.49
C PHE A 7 -23.63 25.22 -38.50
N THR A 8 -24.10 26.44 -38.28
CA THR A 8 -23.43 27.42 -37.40
C THR A 8 -23.60 27.11 -35.91
N PHE A 9 -24.65 26.38 -35.52
CA PHE A 9 -24.90 25.99 -34.12
C PHE A 9 -24.34 24.62 -33.75
N ILE A 10 -24.19 23.71 -34.71
CA ILE A 10 -23.74 22.33 -34.43
C ILE A 10 -22.22 22.25 -34.23
N ILE A 11 -21.45 23.03 -34.99
CA ILE A 11 -19.98 23.03 -34.93
C ILE A 11 -19.43 23.46 -33.55
N PRO A 12 -19.91 24.56 -32.92
CA PRO A 12 -19.44 24.91 -31.58
C PRO A 12 -19.93 23.96 -30.49
N PHE A 13 -21.08 23.28 -30.68
CA PHE A 13 -21.60 22.29 -29.74
C PHE A 13 -20.75 21.00 -29.73
N ILE A 14 -20.32 20.52 -30.91
CA ILE A 14 -19.43 19.36 -31.03
C ILE A 14 -18.02 19.64 -30.48
N PHE A 15 -17.51 20.87 -30.65
CA PHE A 15 -16.19 21.25 -30.14
C PHE A 15 -16.14 21.38 -28.61
N CYS A 16 -17.24 21.81 -27.98
CA CYS A 16 -17.37 21.82 -26.52
C CYS A 16 -17.55 20.41 -25.93
N PHE A 17 -18.24 19.50 -26.63
CA PHE A 17 -18.45 18.13 -26.14
C PHE A 17 -17.20 17.24 -26.27
N SER A 18 -16.36 17.50 -27.26
CA SER A 18 -15.11 16.75 -27.48
C SER A 18 -13.98 17.18 -26.56
N SER A 19 -13.99 18.41 -26.06
CA SER A 19 -13.01 18.89 -25.07
C SER A 19 -13.30 18.40 -23.64
N SER A 20 -14.55 18.03 -23.32
CA SER A 20 -14.88 17.36 -22.04
C SER A 20 -14.54 15.86 -21.99
N LEU A 21 -14.34 15.19 -23.13
CA LEU A 21 -14.08 13.74 -23.18
C LEU A 21 -12.60 13.37 -23.06
N ASN A 22 -11.68 14.29 -23.36
CA ASN A 22 -10.24 14.01 -23.37
C ASN A 22 -9.60 13.99 -21.97
N GLY A 23 -10.22 14.61 -20.96
CA GLY A 23 -9.71 14.62 -19.58
C GLY A 23 -9.91 13.30 -18.83
N PHE A 24 -11.04 12.61 -19.07
CA PHE A 24 -11.36 11.36 -18.38
C PHE A 24 -10.52 10.16 -18.85
N SER A 25 -10.07 10.17 -20.11
CA SER A 25 -9.24 9.11 -20.68
C SER A 25 -7.83 9.11 -20.10
N GLN A 26 -7.14 10.26 -20.12
CA GLN A 26 -5.76 10.35 -19.64
C GLN A 26 -5.62 10.01 -18.15
N TYR A 27 -6.57 10.46 -17.32
CA TYR A 27 -6.58 10.13 -15.89
C TYR A 27 -6.71 8.61 -15.67
N LYS A 28 -7.60 7.93 -16.41
CA LYS A 28 -7.80 6.48 -16.31
C LYS A 28 -6.59 5.67 -16.80
N PHE A 29 -5.92 6.10 -17.87
CA PHE A 29 -4.68 5.47 -18.34
C PHE A 29 -3.52 5.61 -17.34
N ALA A 30 -3.28 6.82 -16.80
CA ALA A 30 -2.21 7.04 -15.82
C ALA A 30 -2.44 6.24 -14.53
N THR A 31 -3.69 6.22 -14.04
CA THR A 31 -4.16 5.45 -12.89
C THR A 31 -3.91 3.94 -13.07
N TYR A 32 -4.17 3.41 -14.27
CA TYR A 32 -3.88 2.01 -14.61
C TYR A 32 -2.37 1.71 -14.58
N THR A 33 -1.54 2.60 -15.14
CA THR A 33 -0.09 2.40 -15.17
C THR A 33 0.57 2.44 -13.79
N ALA A 34 0.09 3.30 -12.87
CA ALA A 34 0.59 3.37 -11.50
C ALA A 34 0.23 2.11 -10.71
N HIS A 35 -1.03 1.65 -10.83
CA HIS A 35 -1.48 0.40 -10.21
C HIS A 35 -0.67 -0.81 -10.69
N GLN A 36 -0.47 -0.92 -12.01
CA GLN A 36 0.33 -1.99 -12.61
C GLN A 36 1.77 -1.94 -12.09
N SER A 37 2.40 -0.77 -12.10
CA SER A 37 3.80 -0.59 -11.68
C SER A 37 4.02 -1.01 -10.21
N ILE A 38 3.12 -0.62 -9.31
CA ILE A 38 3.20 -1.01 -7.89
C ILE A 38 2.98 -2.52 -7.74
N THR A 39 2.03 -3.10 -8.47
CA THR A 39 1.76 -4.55 -8.43
C THR A 39 2.97 -5.36 -8.92
N GLU A 40 3.61 -4.91 -10.00
CA GLU A 40 4.86 -5.52 -10.49
C GLU A 40 6.00 -5.38 -9.48
N ALA A 41 6.14 -4.21 -8.84
CA ALA A 41 7.15 -3.98 -7.81
C ALA A 41 6.96 -4.88 -6.58
N ILE A 42 5.72 -5.07 -6.12
CA ILE A 42 5.38 -6.01 -5.03
C ILE A 42 5.77 -7.43 -5.44
N THR A 43 5.37 -7.85 -6.64
CA THR A 43 5.67 -9.19 -7.18
C THR A 43 7.17 -9.44 -7.29
N LEU A 44 7.94 -8.46 -7.75
CA LEU A 44 9.39 -8.55 -7.82
C LEU A 44 10.01 -8.61 -6.41
N SER A 45 9.52 -7.79 -5.48
CA SER A 45 9.99 -7.78 -4.10
C SER A 45 9.76 -9.11 -3.39
N ASP A 46 8.62 -9.77 -3.63
CA ASP A 46 8.35 -11.11 -3.11
C ASP A 46 9.35 -12.16 -3.63
N LYS A 47 9.64 -12.13 -4.93
CA LYS A 47 10.66 -13.02 -5.52
C LYS A 47 12.04 -12.77 -4.91
N MET A 48 12.39 -11.51 -4.70
CA MET A 48 13.66 -11.14 -4.07
C MET A 48 13.73 -11.59 -2.61
N ILE A 49 12.68 -11.38 -1.82
CA ILE A 49 12.60 -11.83 -0.43
C ILE A 49 12.73 -13.35 -0.34
N LEU A 50 12.05 -14.10 -1.22
CA LEU A 50 12.18 -15.55 -1.29
C LEU A 50 13.63 -15.97 -1.59
N GLY A 51 14.23 -15.40 -2.64
CA GLY A 51 15.61 -15.70 -3.00
C GLY A 51 16.62 -15.37 -1.88
N ARG A 52 16.43 -14.23 -1.21
CA ARG A 52 17.24 -13.81 -0.06
C ARG A 52 17.06 -14.73 1.15
N THR A 53 15.84 -15.18 1.42
CA THR A 53 15.55 -16.13 2.50
C THR A 53 16.24 -17.47 2.25
N LEU A 54 16.08 -18.03 1.05
CA LEU A 54 16.72 -19.31 0.68
C LEU A 54 18.26 -19.24 0.72
N PHE A 55 18.82 -18.12 0.25
CA PHE A 55 20.26 -17.88 0.32
C PHE A 55 20.76 -17.84 1.78
N PHE A 56 20.05 -17.11 2.64
CA PHE A 56 20.36 -17.04 4.06
C PHE A 56 20.25 -18.41 4.74
N GLU A 57 19.19 -19.18 4.45
CA GLU A 57 18.99 -20.52 5.02
C GLU A 57 20.15 -21.46 4.65
N LYS A 58 20.65 -21.40 3.42
CA LYS A 58 21.84 -22.15 3.01
C LYS A 58 23.07 -21.77 3.84
N GLN A 59 23.33 -20.46 4.03
CA GLN A 59 24.43 -20.00 4.87
C GLN A 59 24.27 -20.43 6.34
N ALA A 60 23.03 -20.37 6.85
CA ALA A 60 22.70 -20.79 8.20
C ALA A 60 22.90 -22.30 8.41
N GLN A 61 22.65 -23.12 7.40
CA GLN A 61 22.92 -24.56 7.45
C GLN A 61 24.43 -24.86 7.50
N GLU A 62 25.25 -24.09 6.78
CA GLU A 62 26.71 -24.24 6.80
C GLU A 62 27.32 -23.78 8.13
N LYS A 63 26.75 -22.75 8.77
CA LYS A 63 27.24 -22.16 10.04
C LYS A 63 26.12 -21.95 11.07
N PRO A 64 25.52 -23.03 11.60
CA PRO A 64 24.29 -22.94 12.41
C PRO A 64 24.44 -22.12 13.69
N LEU A 65 25.58 -22.26 14.39
CA LEU A 65 25.83 -21.53 15.63
C LEU A 65 25.99 -20.02 15.41
N MET A 66 26.56 -19.61 14.27
CA MET A 66 26.75 -18.20 13.92
C MET A 66 25.41 -17.52 13.60
N PHE A 67 24.53 -18.23 12.90
CA PHE A 67 23.30 -17.66 12.36
C PHE A 67 22.04 -17.96 13.18
N GLN A 68 22.10 -18.80 14.22
CA GLN A 68 20.95 -19.23 15.01
C GLN A 68 20.01 -18.08 15.42
N HIS A 69 20.55 -17.03 16.04
CA HIS A 69 19.77 -15.89 16.50
C HIS A 69 19.22 -15.05 15.34
N THR A 70 20.02 -14.88 14.28
CA THR A 70 19.59 -14.17 13.06
C THR A 70 18.48 -14.91 12.33
N SER A 71 18.53 -16.24 12.26
CA SER A 71 17.49 -17.08 11.67
C SER A 71 16.16 -16.91 12.39
N VAL A 72 16.17 -16.92 13.73
CA VAL A 72 14.96 -16.63 14.52
C VAL A 72 14.43 -15.24 14.21
N LYS A 73 15.33 -14.24 14.11
CA LYS A 73 14.94 -12.87 13.84
C LYS A 73 14.25 -12.71 12.49
N ILE A 74 14.87 -13.24 11.43
CA ILE A 74 14.36 -13.22 10.06
C ILE A 74 13.06 -13.99 9.95
N GLY A 75 12.98 -15.20 10.52
CA GLY A 75 11.76 -16.01 10.46
C GLY A 75 10.56 -15.30 11.09
N GLN A 76 10.75 -14.66 12.23
CA GLN A 76 9.70 -13.91 12.90
C GLN A 76 9.36 -12.59 12.17
N LEU A 77 10.34 -11.91 11.54
CA LEU A 77 10.08 -10.76 10.67
C LEU A 77 9.19 -11.19 9.50
N ASN A 78 9.59 -12.23 8.76
CA ASN A 78 8.84 -12.75 7.62
C ASN A 78 7.43 -13.16 8.01
N ARG A 79 7.24 -13.81 9.17
CA ARG A 79 5.91 -14.17 9.67
C ARG A 79 5.01 -12.95 9.87
N LEU A 80 5.52 -11.91 10.53
CA LEU A 80 4.74 -10.70 10.82
C LEU A 80 4.45 -9.88 9.55
N SER A 81 5.45 -9.71 8.69
CA SER A 81 5.27 -9.06 7.39
C SER A 81 4.22 -9.78 6.54
N ASN A 82 4.30 -11.12 6.44
CA ASN A 82 3.32 -11.91 5.71
C ASN A 82 1.92 -11.85 6.33
N ASN A 83 1.81 -11.69 7.65
CA ASN A 83 0.50 -11.52 8.29
C ASN A 83 -0.16 -10.20 7.89
N VAL A 84 0.60 -9.11 7.75
CA VAL A 84 0.08 -7.84 7.21
C VAL A 84 -0.30 -8.04 5.75
N SER A 85 0.61 -8.60 4.93
CA SER A 85 0.37 -8.75 3.50
C SER A 85 -0.85 -9.60 3.18
N LYS A 86 -0.96 -10.79 3.78
CA LYS A 86 -2.11 -11.68 3.58
C LYS A 86 -3.41 -11.04 3.99
N TYR A 87 -3.41 -10.26 5.08
CA TYR A 87 -4.63 -9.60 5.51
C TYR A 87 -5.09 -8.54 4.50
N ILE A 88 -4.16 -7.76 3.96
CA ILE A 88 -4.48 -6.78 2.90
C ILE A 88 -4.99 -7.50 1.64
N GLU A 89 -4.32 -8.57 1.21
CA GLU A 89 -4.76 -9.39 0.08
C GLU A 89 -6.16 -9.97 0.30
N GLU A 90 -6.48 -10.45 1.51
CA GLU A 90 -7.81 -10.93 1.89
C GLU A 90 -8.88 -9.82 1.84
N LEU A 91 -8.52 -8.58 2.19
CA LEU A 91 -9.42 -7.44 2.06
C LEU A 91 -9.67 -7.08 0.60
N GLN A 92 -8.61 -7.08 -0.22
CA GLN A 92 -8.70 -6.72 -1.63
C GLN A 92 -9.41 -7.79 -2.47
N ASN A 93 -9.16 -9.08 -2.20
CA ASN A 93 -9.76 -10.20 -2.93
C ASN A 93 -11.26 -10.40 -2.69
N GLN A 94 -11.88 -9.64 -1.78
CA GLN A 94 -13.33 -9.61 -1.61
C GLN A 94 -14.06 -8.99 -2.81
N VAL A 95 -13.32 -8.25 -3.65
CA VAL A 95 -13.84 -7.55 -4.82
C VAL A 95 -12.89 -7.80 -6.00
N ASN A 96 -13.41 -7.95 -7.22
CA ASN A 96 -12.54 -8.01 -8.39
C ASN A 96 -11.86 -6.65 -8.60
N THR A 97 -10.53 -6.64 -8.72
CA THR A 97 -9.72 -5.45 -9.02
C THR A 97 -10.25 -4.66 -10.22
N GLU A 98 -10.73 -5.33 -11.26
CA GLU A 98 -11.34 -4.66 -12.42
C GLU A 98 -12.58 -3.86 -12.06
N GLN A 99 -13.40 -4.33 -11.11
CA GLN A 99 -14.56 -3.57 -10.65
C GLN A 99 -14.16 -2.27 -9.95
N ILE A 100 -12.96 -2.23 -9.36
CA ILE A 100 -12.42 -1.02 -8.74
C ILE A 100 -11.86 -0.09 -9.83
N LEU A 101 -11.06 -0.63 -10.76
CA LEU A 101 -10.42 0.12 -11.85
C LEU A 101 -11.44 0.74 -12.82
N TYR A 102 -12.57 0.08 -13.02
CA TYR A 102 -13.66 0.56 -13.87
C TYR A 102 -14.81 1.22 -13.11
N GLU A 103 -14.63 1.53 -11.82
CA GLU A 103 -15.62 2.25 -10.98
C GLU A 103 -16.99 1.54 -10.91
N MET A 104 -17.00 0.21 -10.99
CA MET A 104 -18.20 -0.63 -10.94
C MET A 104 -18.58 -1.06 -9.52
N LEU A 105 -17.76 -0.72 -8.53
CA LEU A 105 -18.00 -1.00 -7.12
C LEU A 105 -18.87 0.09 -6.49
N ALA A 106 -19.77 -0.28 -5.57
CA ALA A 106 -20.57 0.67 -4.82
C ALA A 106 -19.70 1.77 -4.17
N GLU A 107 -20.18 3.00 -4.23
CA GLU A 107 -19.49 4.15 -3.65
C GLU A 107 -19.20 3.90 -2.16
N ASN A 108 -17.99 4.24 -1.71
CA ASN A 108 -17.52 4.05 -0.33
C ASN A 108 -17.40 2.60 0.16
N HIS A 109 -17.41 1.57 -0.71
CA HIS A 109 -17.24 0.17 -0.29
C HIS A 109 -16.02 -0.05 0.61
N TYR A 110 -14.83 0.37 0.17
CA TYR A 110 -13.61 0.19 0.98
C TYR A 110 -13.55 1.09 2.20
N LYS A 111 -14.11 2.29 2.09
CA LYS A 111 -14.23 3.21 3.23
C LYS A 111 -15.04 2.57 4.34
N ASN A 112 -16.22 2.04 4.03
CA ASN A 112 -17.09 1.34 4.99
C ASN A 112 -16.50 0.02 5.47
N LEU A 113 -15.60 -0.58 4.70
CA LEU A 113 -14.85 -1.76 5.09
C LEU A 113 -13.84 -1.42 6.19
N LEU A 114 -13.11 -0.30 6.10
CA LEU A 114 -12.04 0.08 7.03
C LEU A 114 -12.49 1.00 8.18
N PHE A 115 -13.51 1.81 7.95
CA PHE A 115 -13.98 2.84 8.87
C PHE A 115 -15.46 2.64 9.21
N ALA A 116 -15.82 2.99 10.44
CA ALA A 116 -17.19 3.16 10.87
C ALA A 116 -17.68 4.58 10.51
N ASN A 117 -19.00 4.80 10.64
CA ASN A 117 -19.65 6.07 10.26
C ASN A 117 -19.15 7.28 11.07
N ASP A 118 -18.60 7.06 12.26
CA ASP A 118 -18.02 8.07 13.16
C ASP A 118 -16.53 8.32 12.89
N LYS A 119 -16.00 7.88 11.74
CA LYS A 119 -14.58 7.92 11.35
C LYS A 119 -13.65 7.07 12.20
N THR A 120 -14.17 6.30 13.17
CA THR A 120 -13.33 5.33 13.89
C THR A 120 -13.04 4.11 13.02
N LEU A 121 -12.03 3.33 13.39
CA LEU A 121 -11.74 2.08 12.69
C LEU A 121 -12.88 1.08 12.87
N SER A 122 -13.29 0.46 11.76
CA SER A 122 -14.18 -0.69 11.78
C SER A 122 -13.48 -1.88 12.46
N PHE A 123 -14.20 -3.00 12.63
CA PHE A 123 -13.57 -4.25 13.06
C PHE A 123 -12.39 -4.65 12.15
N LYS A 124 -12.56 -4.55 10.83
CA LYS A 124 -11.50 -4.88 9.86
C LYS A 124 -10.36 -3.87 9.91
N GLY A 125 -10.66 -2.58 10.06
CA GLY A 125 -9.64 -1.54 10.26
C GLY A 125 -8.79 -1.80 11.51
N ASN A 126 -9.42 -2.16 12.64
CA ASN A 126 -8.72 -2.51 13.87
C ASN A 126 -7.87 -3.77 13.73
N GLN A 127 -8.32 -4.79 12.98
CA GLN A 127 -7.52 -5.97 12.69
C GLN A 127 -6.27 -5.63 11.86
N LEU A 128 -6.38 -4.71 10.90
CA LEU A 128 -5.21 -4.21 10.16
C LEU A 128 -4.24 -3.49 11.11
N LYS A 129 -4.75 -2.59 11.96
CA LYS A 129 -3.95 -1.88 12.97
C LYS A 129 -3.15 -2.83 13.85
N ILE A 130 -3.79 -3.85 14.43
CA ILE A 130 -3.12 -4.83 15.30
C ILE A 130 -1.96 -5.52 14.59
N LYS A 131 -2.11 -5.83 13.30
CA LYS A 131 -1.06 -6.48 12.50
C LYS A 131 0.10 -5.53 12.21
N ILE A 132 -0.19 -4.27 11.85
CA ILE A 132 0.83 -3.23 11.65
C ILE A 132 1.59 -2.98 12.97
N ASP A 133 0.88 -2.83 14.09
CA ASP A 133 1.49 -2.61 15.41
C ASP A 133 2.39 -3.78 15.82
N SER A 134 1.97 -5.01 15.52
CA SER A 134 2.78 -6.21 15.76
C SER A 134 4.08 -6.19 14.97
N LEU A 135 4.03 -5.77 13.69
CA LEU A 135 5.20 -5.59 12.85
C LEU A 135 6.11 -4.46 13.36
N TYR A 136 5.54 -3.31 13.70
CA TYR A 136 6.25 -2.15 14.25
C TYR A 136 7.02 -2.51 15.53
N ASN A 137 6.33 -3.11 16.50
CA ASN A 137 6.94 -3.50 17.77
C ASN A 137 8.11 -4.47 17.57
N TYR A 138 7.98 -5.37 16.59
CA TYR A 138 9.04 -6.28 16.25
C TYR A 138 10.20 -5.60 15.50
N ALA A 139 9.90 -4.66 14.59
CA ALA A 139 10.88 -3.83 13.89
C ALA A 139 11.77 -3.05 14.87
N VAL A 140 11.17 -2.45 15.90
CA VAL A 140 11.88 -1.78 16.99
C VAL A 140 12.81 -2.76 17.71
N LYS A 141 12.32 -3.96 18.05
CA LYS A 141 13.08 -4.98 18.77
C LYS A 141 14.28 -5.50 17.98
N ILE A 142 14.15 -5.71 16.67
CA ILE A 142 15.23 -6.27 15.85
C ILE A 142 16.31 -5.25 15.49
N ASN A 143 15.98 -3.94 15.51
CA ASN A 143 16.93 -2.85 15.30
C ASN A 143 17.75 -2.54 16.58
N GLY A 144 18.39 -3.56 17.16
CA GLY A 144 19.15 -3.40 18.41
C GLY A 144 20.38 -2.49 18.33
N HIS A 145 20.87 -2.23 17.11
CA HIS A 145 22.00 -1.32 16.85
C HIS A 145 21.55 0.11 16.54
N GLN A 146 20.25 0.41 16.67
CA GLN A 146 19.68 1.75 16.44
C GLN A 146 20.11 2.34 15.08
N LEU A 147 20.07 1.51 14.04
CA LEU A 147 20.39 1.95 12.70
C LEU A 147 19.31 2.94 12.26
N SER A 148 19.72 4.19 12.04
CA SER A 148 18.84 5.31 11.74
C SER A 148 17.97 5.04 10.51
N GLN A 149 18.51 4.34 9.51
CA GLN A 149 17.77 3.99 8.29
C GLN A 149 16.57 3.08 8.60
N LEU A 150 16.77 2.02 9.39
CA LEU A 150 15.68 1.12 9.79
C LEU A 150 14.69 1.83 10.73
N GLU A 151 15.22 2.64 11.65
CA GLU A 151 14.42 3.40 12.61
C GLU A 151 13.50 4.42 11.95
N ASN A 152 14.05 5.25 11.07
CA ASN A 152 13.27 6.22 10.32
C ASN A 152 12.20 5.52 9.48
N PHE A 153 12.52 4.38 8.88
CA PHE A 153 11.56 3.61 8.07
C PHE A 153 10.40 3.09 8.93
N TYR A 154 10.67 2.30 9.98
CA TYR A 154 9.55 1.72 10.74
C TYR A 154 8.74 2.78 11.50
N LYS A 155 9.37 3.90 11.92
CA LYS A 155 8.65 5.02 12.54
C LYS A 155 7.77 5.77 11.55
N GLY A 156 8.27 6.04 10.35
CA GLY A 156 7.51 6.74 9.31
C GLY A 156 6.35 5.92 8.76
N HIS A 157 6.52 4.60 8.64
CA HIS A 157 5.58 3.76 7.89
C HIS A 157 4.66 2.90 8.76
N PHE A 158 5.07 2.47 9.96
CA PHE A 158 4.30 1.50 10.76
C PHE A 158 3.88 1.98 12.15
N LYS A 159 4.27 3.20 12.57
CA LYS A 159 3.93 3.73 13.88
C LYS A 159 2.51 4.32 13.88
N THR A 160 1.53 3.54 14.32
CA THR A 160 0.10 3.88 14.18
C THR A 160 -0.43 4.91 15.19
N ASP A 161 0.33 5.24 16.24
CA ASP A 161 0.02 6.29 17.24
C ASP A 161 0.58 7.67 16.83
N THR A 162 1.05 7.82 15.60
CA THR A 162 1.55 9.09 15.07
C THR A 162 0.38 10.00 14.65
N ILE A 163 0.49 11.29 14.97
CA ILE A 163 -0.43 12.35 14.53
C ILE A 163 0.22 13.08 13.35
N PHE A 164 -0.56 13.28 12.29
CA PHE A 164 -0.22 14.02 11.08
C PHE A 164 -1.07 15.29 10.97
N TYR A 165 -0.73 16.16 10.04
CA TYR A 165 -1.48 17.39 9.78
C TYR A 165 -1.75 17.51 8.28
N ASP A 166 -2.97 17.92 7.92
CA ASP A 166 -3.28 18.30 6.55
C ASP A 166 -2.76 19.71 6.21
N PHE A 167 -3.05 20.19 4.99
CA PHE A 167 -2.62 21.52 4.53
C PHE A 167 -3.24 22.66 5.37
N ASP A 168 -4.41 22.44 5.94
CA ASP A 168 -5.15 23.41 6.75
C ASP A 168 -4.86 23.24 8.27
N GLU A 169 -3.81 22.48 8.61
CA GLU A 169 -3.37 22.17 9.98
C GLU A 169 -4.39 21.39 10.83
N HIS A 170 -5.33 20.67 10.21
CA HIS A 170 -6.18 19.73 10.93
C HIS A 170 -5.41 18.45 11.27
N GLU A 171 -5.54 18.01 12.52
CA GLU A 171 -4.96 16.75 12.98
C GLU A 171 -5.60 15.56 12.24
N LEU A 172 -4.74 14.69 11.73
CA LEU A 172 -5.11 13.40 11.14
C LEU A 172 -4.45 12.28 11.94
N ASN A 173 -5.20 11.25 12.29
CA ASN A 173 -4.59 10.03 12.81
C ASN A 173 -3.91 9.23 11.68
N TYR A 174 -3.08 8.25 12.05
CA TYR A 174 -2.34 7.43 11.09
C TYR A 174 -3.20 6.83 9.96
N PHE A 175 -4.41 6.35 10.27
CA PHE A 175 -5.29 5.73 9.27
C PHE A 175 -5.98 6.75 8.38
N GLU A 176 -6.32 7.92 8.91
CA GLU A 176 -6.84 9.05 8.11
C GLU A 176 -5.76 9.58 7.16
N TYR A 177 -4.50 9.63 7.62
CA TYR A 177 -3.37 9.99 6.77
C TYR A 177 -3.09 8.92 5.70
N LEU A 178 -3.02 7.64 6.09
CA LEU A 178 -2.76 6.52 5.17
C LEU A 178 -3.86 6.40 4.10
N PHE A 179 -5.12 6.60 4.48
CA PHE A 179 -6.28 6.50 3.61
C PHE A 179 -6.91 7.87 3.32
N PHE A 180 -6.06 8.86 3.04
CA PHE A 180 -6.49 10.23 2.75
C PHE A 180 -7.44 10.31 1.54
N ASP A 181 -7.11 9.62 0.44
CA ASP A 181 -8.04 9.39 -0.66
C ASP A 181 -9.01 8.25 -0.29
N THR A 182 -10.21 8.64 0.13
CA THR A 182 -11.26 7.71 0.58
C THR A 182 -12.04 7.03 -0.55
N SER A 183 -11.69 7.28 -1.82
CA SER A 183 -12.28 6.56 -2.94
C SER A 183 -11.90 5.07 -2.91
N ASN A 184 -12.69 4.22 -3.56
CA ASN A 184 -12.39 2.77 -3.61
C ASN A 184 -11.01 2.49 -4.24
N TYR A 185 -10.66 3.25 -5.29
CA TYR A 185 -9.35 3.15 -5.93
C TYR A 185 -8.25 3.70 -5.01
N GLY A 186 -8.46 4.85 -4.38
CA GLY A 186 -7.52 5.46 -3.44
C GLY A 186 -7.16 4.54 -2.29
N ILE A 187 -8.16 3.95 -1.63
CA ILE A 187 -7.94 2.99 -0.54
C ILE A 187 -7.24 1.72 -1.04
N MET A 188 -7.61 1.21 -2.22
CA MET A 188 -6.91 0.07 -2.82
C MET A 188 -5.43 0.37 -3.07
N MET A 189 -5.11 1.56 -3.61
CA MET A 189 -3.74 1.96 -3.85
C MET A 189 -2.96 2.22 -2.56
N ALA A 190 -3.57 2.83 -1.55
CA ALA A 190 -2.96 3.00 -0.23
C ALA A 190 -2.61 1.63 0.41
N MET A 191 -3.50 0.65 0.28
CA MET A 191 -3.21 -0.73 0.69
C MET A 191 -2.05 -1.34 -0.09
N ASN A 192 -1.95 -1.10 -1.40
CA ASN A 192 -0.81 -1.55 -2.21
C ASN A 192 0.50 -0.85 -1.82
N CYS A 193 0.47 0.44 -1.51
CA CYS A 193 1.64 1.16 -1.00
C CYS A 193 2.08 0.59 0.35
N LEU A 194 1.15 0.30 1.25
CA LEU A 194 1.45 -0.36 2.53
C LEU A 194 2.06 -1.76 2.31
N LEU A 195 1.57 -2.54 1.34
CA LEU A 195 2.20 -3.81 0.95
C LEU A 195 3.65 -3.59 0.53
N LEU A 196 3.89 -2.62 -0.36
CA LEU A 196 5.22 -2.29 -0.83
C LEU A 196 6.15 -1.85 0.32
N ASP A 197 5.66 -1.07 1.27
CA ASP A 197 6.41 -0.66 2.46
C ASP A 197 6.82 -1.85 3.32
N VAL A 198 5.91 -2.81 3.52
CA VAL A 198 6.19 -4.06 4.25
C VAL A 198 7.31 -4.86 3.57
N LYS A 199 7.25 -5.03 2.24
CA LYS A 199 8.30 -5.75 1.49
C LYS A 199 9.62 -4.99 1.48
N THR A 200 9.57 -3.67 1.33
CA THR A 200 10.74 -2.79 1.38
C THR A 200 11.44 -2.90 2.72
N PHE A 201 10.70 -2.89 3.83
CA PHE A 201 11.29 -3.06 5.16
C PHE A 201 11.97 -4.43 5.32
N GLN A 202 11.36 -5.52 4.83
CA GLN A 202 12.00 -6.83 4.84
C GLN A 202 13.33 -6.80 4.07
N LEU A 203 13.34 -6.24 2.87
CA LEU A 203 14.54 -6.14 2.04
C LEU A 203 15.63 -5.27 2.68
N LEU A 204 15.26 -4.15 3.31
CA LEU A 204 16.18 -3.29 4.07
C LEU A 204 16.81 -4.06 5.23
N TYR A 205 16.01 -4.80 5.99
CA TYR A 205 16.52 -5.61 7.10
C TYR A 205 17.44 -6.74 6.61
N PHE A 206 17.07 -7.41 5.52
CA PHE A 206 17.91 -8.41 4.87
C PHE A 206 19.26 -7.82 4.44
N GLY A 207 19.26 -6.66 3.78
CA GLY A 207 20.48 -5.96 3.39
C GLY A 207 21.35 -5.60 4.60
N THR A 208 20.73 -5.21 5.71
CA THR A 208 21.45 -4.85 6.93
C THR A 208 22.15 -6.06 7.58
N VAL A 209 21.46 -7.20 7.66
CA VAL A 209 21.92 -8.33 8.48
C VAL A 209 22.74 -9.34 7.68
N MET A 210 22.57 -9.41 6.36
CA MET A 210 23.37 -10.28 5.49
C MET A 210 24.61 -9.60 4.89
N SER A 211 24.85 -8.32 5.20
CA SER A 211 26.10 -7.64 4.84
C SER A 211 27.26 -7.90 5.80
N TYR A 212 27.06 -8.74 6.82
CA TYR A 212 28.06 -9.19 7.80
C TYR A 212 28.58 -10.59 7.51
#